data_AF-A0A1R1X1C2-F1
#
_entry.id   AF-A0A1R1X1C2-F1
#
_cell.length_a   1.000
_cell.length_b   1.000
_cell.length_c   1.000
_cell.angle_alpha   90.00
_cell.angle_beta   90.00
_cell.angle_gamma   90.00
#
_symmetry.space_group_name_H-M   'P 1'
#
loop_
_entity.id
_entity.type
_entity.pdbx_description
1 polymer ?
#
loop_
_entity_poly.entity_id
_entity_poly.type
_entity_poly.pdbx_seq_one_letter_code
_entity_poly.pdbx_strand_id
1 'polypeptide(L)'
;MHLKPNSDHLALKNSKKSCPLDLGSILRKSSLELGYVQIQDDLLLEIVDKLSDISWIQYLVSKVYLGMKIKQKTIPLIMKLTLMSYGAKFIDNHYFFNNNLYLCGSNYANLAFELFLNNLSTANLDQIFSLSILSLHFIGISSSEKVHLLIS
;
A
#
# COMPACT_ATOMS: atom_id res chain seq x y z
N MET A 1 -54.50 -43.43 36.63
CA MET A 1 -54.07 -43.61 35.23
C MET A 1 -54.03 -42.23 34.61
N HIS A 2 -52.86 -41.59 34.68
CA HIS A 2 -52.69 -40.15 34.43
C HIS A 2 -52.64 -39.83 32.94
N LEU A 3 -53.45 -38.85 32.54
CA LEU A 3 -53.41 -38.16 31.26
C LEU A 3 -52.06 -37.43 31.09
N LYS A 4 -51.44 -37.58 29.92
CA LYS A 4 -50.57 -36.57 29.32
C LYS A 4 -50.91 -36.46 27.83
N PRO A 5 -51.50 -35.34 27.39
CA PRO A 5 -51.48 -34.95 26.00
C PRO A 5 -50.10 -34.37 25.64
N ASN A 6 -49.73 -34.62 24.39
CA ASN A 6 -48.49 -34.28 23.73
C ASN A 6 -48.31 -32.75 23.64
N SER A 7 -47.37 -32.18 24.39
CA SER A 7 -46.89 -30.82 24.19
C SER A 7 -45.43 -30.86 23.73
N ASP A 8 -45.11 -29.95 22.81
CA ASP A 8 -43.75 -29.45 22.57
C ASP A 8 -42.81 -30.31 21.73
N HIS A 9 -43.17 -30.52 20.45
CA HIS A 9 -42.12 -30.64 19.42
C HIS A 9 -41.55 -29.25 19.09
N LEU A 10 -40.68 -28.78 19.98
CA LEU A 10 -39.63 -27.82 19.69
C LEU A 10 -38.73 -28.38 18.58
N ALA A 11 -38.67 -27.69 17.44
CA ALA A 11 -37.44 -27.54 16.66
C ALA A 11 -37.60 -26.45 15.56
N LEU A 12 -38.07 -25.27 15.94
CA LEU A 12 -37.80 -24.06 15.15
C LEU A 12 -36.46 -23.48 15.62
N LYS A 13 -35.34 -23.96 15.08
CA LYS A 13 -34.05 -23.24 15.18
C LYS A 13 -33.39 -23.22 13.82
N ASN A 14 -33.85 -22.27 13.01
CA ASN A 14 -33.09 -21.65 11.93
C ASN A 14 -31.82 -21.03 12.50
N SER A 15 -30.78 -21.83 12.68
CA SER A 15 -29.41 -21.36 12.86
C SER A 15 -28.81 -21.09 11.48
N LYS A 16 -29.28 -20.05 10.80
CA LYS A 16 -28.46 -19.37 9.79
C LYS A 16 -27.32 -18.72 10.57
N LYS A 17 -26.18 -19.42 10.68
CA LYS A 17 -24.91 -18.78 11.00
C LYS A 17 -24.59 -17.84 9.84
N SER A 18 -25.06 -16.61 9.93
CA SER A 18 -24.51 -15.53 9.11
C SER A 18 -23.07 -15.35 9.57
N CYS A 19 -22.10 -15.80 8.75
CA CYS A 19 -20.75 -15.27 8.85
C CYS A 19 -20.89 -13.75 8.77
N PRO A 20 -20.44 -12.98 9.78
CA PRO A 20 -20.40 -11.54 9.64
C PRO A 20 -19.43 -11.27 8.48
N LEU A 21 -19.98 -10.76 7.37
CA LEU A 21 -19.17 -10.13 6.34
C LEU A 21 -18.40 -9.01 7.04
N ASP A 22 -17.11 -9.24 7.30
CA ASP A 22 -16.22 -8.24 7.87
C ASP A 22 -15.99 -7.18 6.79
N LEU A 23 -16.95 -6.26 6.70
CA LEU A 23 -16.99 -5.16 5.74
C LEU A 23 -15.70 -4.33 5.82
N GLY A 24 -15.08 -4.24 7.00
CA GLY A 24 -13.80 -3.56 7.22
C GLY A 24 -12.65 -4.25 6.50
N SER A 25 -12.59 -5.60 6.54
CA SER A 25 -11.58 -6.35 5.79
C SER A 25 -11.74 -6.26 4.27
N ILE A 26 -12.99 -6.21 3.78
CA ILE A 26 -13.29 -6.07 2.35
C ILE A 26 -12.93 -4.67 1.87
N LEU A 27 -13.38 -3.62 2.57
CA LEU A 27 -13.03 -2.23 2.27
C LEU A 27 -11.53 -2.00 2.33
N ARG A 28 -10.83 -2.60 3.30
CA ARG A 28 -9.37 -2.54 3.39
C ARG A 28 -8.72 -3.23 2.20
N LYS A 29 -9.12 -4.46 1.83
CA LYS A 29 -8.61 -5.16 0.65
C LYS A 29 -8.85 -4.38 -0.64
N SER A 30 -10.06 -3.88 -0.87
CA SER A 30 -10.37 -3.04 -2.03
C SER A 30 -9.58 -1.74 -2.02
N SER A 31 -9.39 -1.10 -0.87
CA SER A 31 -8.55 0.10 -0.74
C SER A 31 -7.08 -0.17 -1.03
N LEU A 32 -6.56 -1.35 -0.68
CA LEU A 32 -5.19 -1.78 -0.96
C LEU A 32 -5.03 -2.18 -2.44
N GLU A 33 -6.02 -2.85 -3.01
CA GLU A 33 -6.08 -3.24 -4.43
C GLU A 33 -6.18 -2.03 -5.36
N LEU A 34 -6.90 -1.00 -4.95
CA LEU A 34 -7.03 0.27 -5.67
C LEU A 34 -5.88 1.25 -5.37
N GLY A 35 -4.94 0.88 -4.49
CA GLY A 35 -3.86 1.73 -4.02
C GLY A 35 -4.38 2.90 -3.20
N TYR A 36 -4.40 2.74 -1.87
CA TYR A 36 -4.95 3.74 -0.98
C TYR A 36 -4.19 5.07 -1.10
N VAL A 37 -4.83 6.08 -1.70
CA VAL A 37 -4.22 7.38 -2.04
C VAL A 37 -4.06 8.27 -0.80
N GLN A 38 -4.83 8.03 0.27
CA GLN A 38 -4.72 8.75 1.54
C GLN A 38 -3.61 8.17 2.43
N ILE A 39 -2.39 8.17 1.91
CA ILE A 39 -1.19 7.75 2.66
C ILE A 39 -1.01 8.72 3.83
N GLN A 40 -1.14 8.21 5.06
CA GLN A 40 -0.94 8.97 6.28
C GLN A 40 0.52 9.39 6.40
N ASP A 41 0.77 10.64 6.79
CA ASP A 41 2.12 11.18 6.90
C ASP A 41 2.95 10.45 7.98
N ASP A 42 2.33 9.94 9.04
CA ASP A 42 2.99 9.14 10.09
C ASP A 42 3.55 7.82 9.55
N LEU A 43 2.76 7.12 8.73
CA LEU A 43 3.20 5.89 8.05
C LEU A 43 4.35 6.18 7.09
N LEU A 44 4.29 7.33 6.41
CA LEU A 44 5.33 7.75 5.48
C LEU A 44 6.64 8.11 6.21
N LEU A 45 6.54 8.74 7.38
CA LEU A 45 7.70 9.00 8.24
C LEU A 45 8.33 7.70 8.73
N GLU A 46 7.52 6.72 9.16
CA GLU A 46 8.00 5.40 9.56
C GLU A 46 8.75 4.69 8.42
N ILE A 47 8.21 4.73 7.20
CA ILE A 47 8.89 4.22 6.01
C ILE A 47 10.23 4.92 5.81
N VAL A 48 10.26 6.25 5.87
CA VAL A 48 11.50 7.01 5.67
C VAL A 48 12.55 6.67 6.72
N ASP A 49 12.13 6.51 7.98
CA ASP A 49 13.01 6.06 9.06
C ASP A 49 13.59 4.69 8.74
N LYS A 50 12.75 3.70 8.42
CA LYS A 50 13.19 2.35 8.07
C LYS A 50 14.13 2.32 6.87
N LEU A 51 13.77 3.00 5.78
CA LEU A 51 14.58 3.04 4.55
C LEU A 51 15.94 3.68 4.78
N SER A 52 16.03 4.67 5.67
CA SER A 52 17.30 5.31 5.99
C SER A 52 18.27 4.36 6.69
N ASP A 53 17.75 3.45 7.51
CA ASP A 53 18.57 2.56 8.33
C ASP A 53 19.03 1.30 7.57
N ILE A 54 18.27 0.86 6.55
CA ILE A 54 18.46 -0.45 5.91
C ILE A 54 18.70 -0.41 4.39
N SER A 55 18.39 0.70 3.72
CA SER A 55 18.38 0.76 2.26
C SER A 55 19.47 1.66 1.70
N TRP A 56 19.87 1.34 0.47
CA TRP A 56 20.70 2.21 -0.37
C TRP A 56 19.96 3.51 -0.77
N ILE A 57 18.63 3.60 -0.57
CA ILE A 57 17.84 4.81 -0.82
C ILE A 57 18.37 6.04 -0.07
N GLN A 58 19.00 5.84 1.10
CA GLN A 58 19.64 6.93 1.84
C GLN A 58 20.74 7.66 1.03
N TYR A 59 21.34 6.98 0.04
CA TYR A 59 22.32 7.57 -0.87
C TYR A 59 21.67 8.36 -2.02
N LEU A 60 20.41 8.08 -2.33
CA LEU A 60 19.66 8.85 -3.33
C LEU A 60 19.08 10.14 -2.75
N VAL A 61 18.62 10.11 -1.49
CA VAL A 61 18.00 11.26 -0.86
C VAL A 61 18.20 11.24 0.65
N SER A 62 18.41 12.42 1.23
CA SER A 62 18.63 12.51 2.67
C SER A 62 17.34 12.29 3.46
N LYS A 63 17.45 11.53 4.56
CA LYS A 63 16.40 11.34 5.57
C LYS A 63 15.80 12.67 6.02
N VAL A 64 16.67 13.65 6.28
CA VAL A 64 16.29 14.98 6.76
C VAL A 64 15.44 15.72 5.73
N TYR A 65 15.83 15.67 4.45
CA TYR A 65 15.08 16.30 3.36
C TYR A 65 13.69 15.67 3.21
N LEU A 66 13.61 14.33 3.19
CA LEU A 66 12.32 13.64 3.13
C LEU A 66 11.43 13.97 4.33
N GLY A 67 11.98 13.88 5.55
CA GLY A 67 11.24 14.18 6.77
C GLY A 67 10.72 15.61 6.80
N MET A 68 11.50 16.58 6.30
CA MET A 68 11.07 17.97 6.17
C MET A 68 9.89 18.11 5.19
N LYS A 69 9.98 17.50 4.01
CA LYS A 69 8.90 17.58 3.01
C LYS A 69 7.61 16.92 3.45
N ILE A 70 7.69 15.82 4.19
CA ILE A 70 6.52 15.15 4.76
C ILE A 70 5.85 16.07 5.79
N LYS A 71 6.62 16.59 6.76
CA LYS A 71 6.11 17.49 7.79
C LYS A 71 5.51 18.78 7.23
N GLN A 72 6.09 19.31 6.16
CA GLN A 72 5.60 20.50 5.46
C GLN A 72 4.47 20.22 4.47
N LYS A 73 4.08 18.94 4.27
CA LYS A 73 3.07 18.51 3.27
C LYS A 73 3.41 18.92 1.84
N THR A 74 4.70 19.00 1.52
CA THR A 74 5.23 19.39 0.19
C THR A 74 5.74 18.20 -0.62
N ILE A 75 5.66 16.99 -0.08
CA ILE A 75 6.05 15.79 -0.83
C ILE A 75 5.01 15.49 -1.93
N PRO A 76 5.42 15.40 -3.21
CA PRO A 76 4.48 15.17 -4.30
C PRO A 76 3.92 13.75 -4.27
N LEU A 77 2.73 13.57 -4.82
CA LEU A 77 2.01 12.29 -4.80
C LEU A 77 2.83 11.15 -5.42
N ILE A 78 3.50 11.39 -6.55
CA ILE A 78 4.37 10.38 -7.19
C ILE A 78 5.43 9.85 -6.22
N MET A 79 6.04 10.75 -5.44
CA MET A 79 7.07 10.39 -4.47
C MET A 79 6.47 9.64 -3.27
N LYS A 80 5.26 10.02 -2.81
CA LYS A 80 4.53 9.25 -1.79
C LYS A 80 4.27 7.82 -2.24
N LEU A 81 3.70 7.65 -3.44
CA LEU A 81 3.39 6.34 -4.02
C LEU A 81 4.66 5.49 -4.20
N THR A 82 5.73 6.10 -4.68
CA THR A 82 7.01 5.40 -4.86
C THR A 82 7.67 4.99 -3.54
N LEU A 83 7.63 5.86 -2.52
CA LEU A 83 8.10 5.48 -1.18
C LEU A 83 7.27 4.34 -0.60
N MET A 84 5.96 4.30 -0.83
CA MET A 84 5.11 3.20 -0.41
C MET A 84 5.40 1.90 -1.18
N SER A 85 5.64 1.99 -2.50
CA SER A 85 5.87 0.81 -3.34
C SER A 85 7.11 0.00 -2.92
N TYR A 86 8.12 0.71 -2.43
CA TYR A 86 9.37 0.14 -1.94
C TYR A 86 9.36 -0.06 -0.42
N GLY A 87 8.95 0.97 0.32
CA GLY A 87 8.97 1.08 1.77
C GLY A 87 8.02 0.15 2.51
N ALA A 88 6.85 -0.15 1.93
CA ALA A 88 5.86 -1.02 2.58
C ALA A 88 6.46 -2.37 2.99
N LYS A 89 7.40 -2.91 2.21
CA LYS A 89 8.08 -4.20 2.46
C LYS A 89 8.93 -4.23 3.74
N PHE A 90 9.27 -3.05 4.29
CA PHE A 90 10.14 -2.92 5.45
C PHE A 90 9.38 -2.55 6.74
N ILE A 91 8.06 -2.39 6.66
CA ILE A 91 7.22 -2.20 7.84
C ILE A 91 6.69 -3.55 8.28
N ASP A 92 7.34 -4.13 9.29
CA ASP A 92 6.90 -5.37 9.89
C ASP A 92 5.55 -5.15 10.61
N ASN A 93 4.56 -6.00 10.34
CA ASN A 93 3.30 -6.08 11.09
C ASN A 93 2.43 -4.81 11.17
N HIS A 94 2.54 -3.86 10.24
CA HIS A 94 1.54 -2.80 10.20
C HIS A 94 0.17 -3.39 9.82
N TYR A 95 -0.84 -3.13 10.66
CA TYR A 95 -2.21 -3.68 10.51
C TYR A 95 -2.80 -3.44 9.11
N PHE A 96 -2.33 -2.40 8.43
CA PHE A 96 -2.71 -2.02 7.09
C PHE A 96 -2.22 -3.00 6.01
N PHE A 97 -1.00 -3.51 6.11
CA PHE A 97 -0.39 -4.35 5.06
C PHE A 97 -0.52 -5.86 5.29
N ASN A 98 -1.19 -6.26 6.37
CA ASN A 98 -1.25 -7.63 6.86
C ASN A 98 -1.56 -8.64 5.71
N ASN A 99 -0.61 -9.53 5.44
CA ASN A 99 -0.60 -10.56 4.37
C ASN A 99 -0.68 -10.09 2.91
N ASN A 100 -0.60 -8.78 2.60
CA ASN A 100 -0.71 -8.27 1.23
C ASN A 100 0.42 -7.31 0.82
N LEU A 101 1.52 -7.28 1.58
CA LEU A 101 2.68 -6.39 1.39
C LEU A 101 3.16 -6.29 -0.06
N TYR A 102 3.32 -7.42 -0.75
CA TYR A 102 3.76 -7.46 -2.15
C TYR A 102 2.72 -6.90 -3.12
N LEU A 103 1.44 -7.24 -2.94
CA LEU A 103 0.35 -6.75 -3.79
C LEU A 103 0.21 -5.23 -3.65
N CYS A 104 0.31 -4.72 -2.42
CA CYS A 104 0.23 -3.29 -2.13
C CYS A 104 1.39 -2.53 -2.77
N GLY A 105 2.61 -3.07 -2.64
CA GLY A 105 3.80 -2.48 -3.23
C GLY A 105 3.70 -2.31 -4.75
N SER A 106 3.26 -3.36 -5.46
CA SER A 106 3.08 -3.32 -6.92
C SER A 106 1.97 -2.36 -7.36
N ASN A 107 0.87 -2.26 -6.61
CA ASN A 107 -0.21 -1.33 -6.93
C ASN A 107 0.25 0.13 -6.81
N TYR A 108 0.98 0.45 -5.73
CA TYR A 108 1.58 1.78 -5.58
C TYR A 108 2.60 2.09 -6.69
N ALA A 109 3.40 1.10 -7.12
CA ALA A 109 4.32 1.28 -8.25
C ALA A 109 3.58 1.56 -9.56
N ASN A 110 2.47 0.85 -9.83
CA ASN A 110 1.66 1.07 -11.04
C ASN A 110 1.01 2.45 -11.05
N LEU A 111 0.44 2.90 -9.93
CA LEU A 111 -0.14 4.23 -9.83
C LEU A 111 0.92 5.33 -10.00
N ALA A 112 2.10 5.15 -9.42
CA ALA A 112 3.21 6.09 -9.59
C ALA A 112 3.69 6.14 -11.04
N PHE A 113 3.73 4.99 -11.73
CA PHE A 113 4.09 4.87 -13.13
C PHE A 113 3.07 5.59 -14.04
N GLU A 114 1.77 5.40 -13.83
CA GLU A 114 0.73 6.13 -14.55
C GLU A 114 0.82 7.64 -14.32
N LEU A 115 1.04 8.07 -13.08
CA LEU A 115 1.22 9.47 -12.73
C LEU A 115 2.46 10.09 -13.39
N PHE A 116 3.53 9.31 -13.55
CA PHE A 116 4.74 9.71 -14.27
C PHE A 116 4.45 9.93 -15.76
N LEU A 117 3.82 8.95 -16.43
CA LEU A 117 3.49 9.06 -17.86
C LEU A 117 2.58 10.26 -18.16
N ASN A 118 1.69 10.61 -17.22
CA ASN A 118 0.81 11.77 -17.36
C ASN A 118 1.52 13.12 -17.09
N ASN A 119 2.75 13.13 -16.58
CA ASN A 119 3.50 14.34 -16.20
C ASN A 119 4.95 14.34 -16.71
N LEU A 120 5.18 13.82 -17.92
CA LEU A 120 6.51 13.70 -18.54
C LEU A 120 7.24 15.03 -18.79
N SER A 121 6.53 16.16 -18.77
CA SER A 121 7.06 17.47 -19.17
C SER A 121 7.86 18.21 -18.08
N THR A 122 7.99 17.67 -16.86
CA THR A 122 8.56 18.41 -15.71
C THR A 122 9.64 17.64 -14.96
N ALA A 123 10.84 17.53 -15.54
CA ALA A 123 11.99 16.96 -14.83
C ALA A 123 12.34 17.80 -13.59
N ASN A 124 12.16 17.19 -12.41
CA ASN A 124 12.59 17.73 -11.13
C ASN A 124 13.22 16.61 -10.27
N LEU A 125 13.86 17.00 -9.17
CA LEU A 125 14.56 16.05 -8.29
C LEU A 125 13.63 14.96 -7.73
N ASP A 126 12.37 15.29 -7.43
CA ASP A 126 11.41 14.32 -6.90
C ASP A 126 11.02 13.28 -7.95
N GLN A 127 10.93 13.67 -9.22
CA GLN A 127 10.72 12.76 -10.34
C GLN A 127 11.92 11.86 -10.56
N ILE A 128 13.15 12.39 -10.57
CA ILE A 128 14.38 11.60 -10.74
C ILE A 128 14.52 10.56 -9.62
N PHE A 129 14.25 10.97 -8.39
CA PHE A 129 14.22 10.07 -7.25
C PHE A 129 13.16 8.97 -7.42
N SER A 130 11.94 9.37 -7.80
CA SER A 130 10.83 8.44 -7.99
C SER A 130 11.11 7.44 -9.12
N LEU A 131 11.68 7.90 -10.23
CA LEU A 131 12.12 7.07 -11.35
C LEU A 131 13.13 6.01 -10.91
N SER A 132 14.14 6.41 -10.14
CA SER A 132 15.20 5.50 -9.68
C SER A 132 14.64 4.33 -8.88
N ILE A 133 13.70 4.59 -7.96
CA ILE A 133 13.08 3.55 -7.15
C ILE A 133 12.10 2.70 -7.99
N LEU A 134 11.30 3.33 -8.86
CA LEU A 134 10.37 2.61 -9.73
C LEU A 134 11.08 1.66 -10.69
N SER A 135 12.17 2.11 -11.30
CA SER A 135 13.01 1.27 -12.17
C SER A 135 13.50 0.04 -11.42
N LEU A 136 13.97 0.18 -10.17
CA LEU A 136 14.40 -0.97 -9.38
C LEU A 136 13.26 -1.89 -8.98
N HIS A 137 12.08 -1.34 -8.68
CA HIS A 137 10.88 -2.14 -8.44
C HIS A 137 10.54 -2.98 -9.68
N PHE A 138 10.46 -2.36 -10.87
CA PHE A 138 10.08 -3.05 -12.11
C PHE A 138 11.17 -4.01 -12.63
N ILE A 139 12.45 -3.72 -12.40
CA ILE A 139 13.55 -4.68 -12.59
C ILE A 139 13.32 -5.91 -11.70
N GLY A 140 13.02 -5.70 -10.41
CA GLY A 140 12.81 -6.78 -9.45
C GLY A 140 11.62 -7.69 -9.76
N ILE A 141 10.63 -7.22 -10.53
CA ILE A 141 9.49 -8.02 -11.00
C ILE A 141 9.56 -8.37 -12.50
N SER A 142 10.74 -8.20 -13.13
CA SER A 142 10.99 -8.54 -14.54
C SER A 142 10.06 -7.86 -15.55
N SER A 143 9.61 -6.64 -15.26
CA SER A 143 8.76 -5.84 -16.17
C SER A 143 9.63 -4.95 -17.07
N SER A 144 10.33 -5.57 -18.03
CA SER A 144 11.32 -4.91 -18.89
C SER A 144 10.75 -3.75 -19.73
N GLU A 145 9.50 -3.84 -20.17
CA GLU A 145 8.81 -2.78 -20.91
C GLU A 145 8.68 -1.49 -20.09
N LYS A 146 8.22 -1.59 -18.84
CA LYS A 146 8.09 -0.44 -17.94
C LYS A 146 9.45 0.15 -17.58
N VAL A 147 10.46 -0.70 -17.38
CA VAL A 147 11.82 -0.23 -17.14
C VAL A 147 12.34 0.57 -18.33
N HIS A 148 12.15 0.08 -19.56
CA HIS A 148 12.56 0.79 -20.77
C HIS A 148 11.93 2.18 -20.83
N LEU A 149 10.62 2.30 -20.59
CA LEU A 149 9.89 3.57 -20.60
C LEU A 149 10.33 4.56 -19.51
N LEU A 150 10.93 4.08 -18.41
CA LEU A 150 11.40 4.93 -17.31
C LEU A 150 12.81 5.46 -17.52
N ILE A 151 13.60 4.81 -18.37
CA ILE A 151 15.02 5.14 -18.60
C ILE A 151 15.32 5.69 -20.00
N SER A 152 14.34 5.67 -20.91
CA SER A 152 14.39 6.24 -22.26
C SER A 152 13.99 7.71 -22.27
#